data_AF-A0A7S0FSC7-F1
#
_entry.id   AF-A0A7S0FSC7-F1
#
_cell.length_a   1.000
_cell.length_b   1.000
_cell.length_c   1.000
_cell.angle_alpha   90.00
_cell.angle_beta   90.00
_cell.angle_gamma   90.00
#
_symmetry.space_group_name_H-M   'P 1'
#
loop_
_entity.id
_entity.type
_entity.pdbx_description
1 polymer ?
#
loop_
_entity_poly.entity_id
_entity_poly.type
_entity_poly.pdbx_seq_one_letter_code
_entity_poly.pdbx_strand_id
1 'polypeptide(L)'
;AVEGPGAAAPSLRDAAVEDEVLHCGYFADVVFKFRDSESGEIEEVYGQRALFALLSPPLRQRLLPAPCAESGGGGNLFGCSGGPGASGGSGCSNEVWLDGAITARGFREVVRYVYRLPPRFSMPVLAEVFTAAHAVEMQELLEAAFQWGRSTLEELAEAGPASGQEPR
;
A
#
# COMPACT_ATOMS: atom_id res chain seq x y z
N ALA A 1 7.25 17.46 15.03
CA ALA A 1 7.50 16.69 13.80
C ALA A 1 8.42 17.53 12.94
N VAL A 2 9.60 17.02 12.61
CA VAL A 2 10.51 17.68 11.68
C VAL A 2 9.93 17.44 10.29
N GLU A 3 9.34 18.46 9.68
CA GLU A 3 8.94 18.43 8.28
C GLU A 3 10.23 18.47 7.45
N GLY A 4 10.61 17.31 6.89
CA GLY A 4 11.76 17.21 5.99
C GLY A 4 11.58 18.07 4.73
N PRO A 5 12.67 18.48 4.08
CA PRO A 5 12.63 19.35 2.91
C PRO A 5 11.94 18.62 1.74
N GLY A 6 10.71 19.03 1.40
CA GLY A 6 10.00 18.54 0.22
C GLY A 6 8.55 18.10 0.43
N ALA A 7 7.95 18.31 1.60
CA ALA A 7 6.50 18.13 1.76
C ALA A 7 5.75 19.23 0.99
N ALA A 8 5.55 19.05 -0.31
CA ALA A 8 4.61 19.86 -1.08
C ALA A 8 3.25 19.79 -0.40
N ALA A 9 2.60 20.94 -0.21
CA ALA A 9 1.27 21.00 0.41
C ALA A 9 0.34 20.00 -0.30
N PRO A 10 -0.44 19.20 0.45
CA PRO A 10 -1.28 18.16 -0.13
C PRO A 10 -2.21 18.81 -1.15
N SER A 11 -2.15 18.36 -2.40
CA SER A 11 -3.04 18.91 -3.40
C SER A 11 -4.48 18.52 -3.06
N LEU A 12 -5.47 19.32 -3.49
CA LEU A 12 -6.88 18.98 -3.32
C LEU A 12 -7.21 17.59 -3.89
N ARG A 13 -6.51 17.20 -4.96
CA ARG A 13 -6.58 15.88 -5.56
C ARG A 13 -6.09 14.80 -4.58
N ASP A 14 -4.93 14.98 -3.97
CA ASP A 14 -4.33 13.98 -3.10
C ASP A 14 -5.17 13.78 -1.84
N ALA A 15 -5.71 14.87 -1.27
CA ALA A 15 -6.63 14.81 -0.14
C ALA A 15 -7.91 14.03 -0.49
N ALA A 16 -8.50 14.29 -1.66
CA ALA A 16 -9.68 13.56 -2.11
C ALA A 16 -9.40 12.06 -2.32
N VAL A 17 -8.25 11.69 -2.89
CA VAL A 17 -7.89 10.28 -3.06
C VAL A 17 -7.63 9.59 -1.72
N GLU A 18 -6.94 10.27 -0.78
CA GLU A 18 -6.74 9.74 0.57
C GLU A 18 -8.08 9.47 1.27
N ASP A 19 -9.03 10.39 1.19
CA ASP A 19 -10.33 10.26 1.86
C ASP A 19 -11.21 9.20 1.18
N GLU A 20 -11.42 9.31 -0.12
CA GLU A 20 -12.35 8.46 -0.87
C GLU A 20 -11.87 7.01 -0.95
N VAL A 21 -10.57 6.79 -1.13
CA VAL A 21 -9.99 5.45 -1.35
C VAL A 21 -9.44 4.87 -0.06
N LEU A 22 -8.58 5.61 0.65
CA LEU A 22 -7.85 5.03 1.79
C LEU A 22 -8.64 5.06 3.08
N HIS A 23 -9.52 6.04 3.25
CA HIS A 23 -10.32 6.19 4.47
C HIS A 23 -11.70 5.54 4.35
N CYS A 24 -12.45 5.89 3.29
CA CYS A 24 -13.83 5.45 3.12
C CYS A 24 -13.98 4.19 2.26
N GLY A 25 -13.00 3.86 1.43
CA GLY A 25 -13.04 2.68 0.55
C GLY A 25 -14.12 2.74 -0.54
N TYR A 26 -14.67 3.92 -0.87
CA TYR A 26 -15.81 4.07 -1.79
C TYR A 26 -15.54 3.51 -3.20
N PHE A 27 -14.30 3.56 -3.65
CA PHE A 27 -13.88 3.08 -4.98
C PHE A 27 -13.04 1.80 -4.92
N ALA A 28 -13.05 1.09 -3.79
CA ALA A 28 -12.26 -0.11 -3.60
C ALA A 28 -13.01 -1.37 -4.05
N ASP A 29 -12.31 -2.24 -4.79
CA ASP A 29 -12.79 -3.57 -5.20
C ASP A 29 -11.93 -4.71 -4.61
N VAL A 30 -10.91 -4.35 -3.83
CA VAL A 30 -10.08 -5.24 -3.01
C VAL A 30 -9.84 -4.64 -1.63
N VAL A 31 -9.82 -5.52 -0.63
CA VAL A 31 -9.42 -5.21 0.74
C VAL A 31 -8.22 -6.09 1.09
N PHE A 32 -7.09 -5.46 1.38
CA PHE A 32 -5.92 -6.15 1.90
C PHE A 32 -6.02 -6.22 3.42
N LYS A 33 -6.00 -7.43 3.97
CA LYS A 33 -6.10 -7.67 5.41
C LYS A 33 -4.74 -8.03 5.99
N PHE A 34 -4.40 -7.37 7.09
CA PHE A 34 -3.18 -7.55 7.85
C PHE A 34 -3.56 -7.93 9.27
N ARG A 35 -2.81 -8.84 9.87
CA ARG A 35 -2.95 -9.14 11.29
C ARG A 35 -1.79 -8.47 12.01
N ASP A 36 -2.10 -7.55 12.91
CA ASP A 36 -1.08 -6.98 13.78
C ASP A 36 -0.57 -8.07 14.72
N SER A 37 0.75 -8.27 14.73
CA SER A 37 1.43 -9.25 15.57
C SER A 37 1.36 -8.91 17.06
N GLU A 38 1.21 -7.63 17.41
CA GLU A 38 1.23 -7.18 18.80
C GLU A 38 -0.17 -7.17 19.43
N SER A 39 -1.15 -6.60 18.74
CA SER A 39 -2.53 -6.48 19.24
C SER A 39 -3.45 -7.64 18.83
N GLY A 40 -3.11 -8.36 17.77
CA GLY A 40 -4.00 -9.32 17.12
C GLY A 40 -5.16 -8.66 16.35
N GLU A 41 -5.23 -7.33 16.31
CA GLU A 41 -6.23 -6.59 15.54
C GLU A 41 -6.03 -6.80 14.04
N ILE A 42 -7.13 -6.77 13.31
CA ILE A 42 -7.13 -6.87 11.86
C ILE A 42 -7.16 -5.45 11.31
N GLU A 43 -6.08 -5.08 10.63
CA GLU A 43 -6.01 -3.84 9.88
C GLU A 43 -6.40 -4.08 8.43
N GLU A 44 -7.19 -3.17 7.87
CA GLU A 44 -7.64 -3.22 6.49
C GLU A 44 -7.04 -2.07 5.68
N VAL A 45 -6.61 -2.37 4.46
CA VAL A 45 -6.17 -1.37 3.49
C VAL A 45 -6.94 -1.58 2.19
N TYR A 46 -7.65 -0.54 1.76
CA TYR A 46 -8.53 -0.56 0.59
C TYR A 46 -7.78 -0.21 -0.69
N GLY A 47 -8.23 -0.73 -1.82
CA GLY A 47 -7.57 -0.50 -3.10
C GLY A 47 -8.35 -0.91 -4.35
N GLN A 48 -7.77 -0.62 -5.51
CA GLN A 48 -8.27 -1.01 -6.83
C GLN A 48 -7.39 -2.11 -7.42
N ARG A 49 -7.92 -3.33 -7.57
CA ARG A 49 -7.21 -4.53 -8.05
C ARG A 49 -6.41 -4.25 -9.31
N ALA A 50 -7.03 -3.56 -10.26
CA ALA A 50 -6.40 -3.25 -11.54
C ALA A 50 -5.10 -2.45 -11.38
N LEU A 51 -5.05 -1.47 -10.47
CA LEU A 51 -3.85 -0.65 -10.24
C LEU A 51 -2.73 -1.46 -9.60
N PHE A 52 -3.06 -2.25 -8.57
CA PHE A 52 -2.07 -3.12 -7.91
C PHE A 52 -1.54 -4.20 -8.86
N ALA A 53 -2.44 -4.83 -9.63
CA ALA A 53 -2.06 -5.84 -10.62
C ALA A 53 -1.23 -5.23 -11.77
N LEU A 54 -1.46 -3.97 -12.13
CA LEU A 54 -0.65 -3.31 -13.15
C LEU A 54 0.79 -3.11 -12.68
N LEU A 55 0.97 -2.62 -11.45
CA LEU A 55 2.26 -2.15 -10.93
C LEU A 55 3.08 -3.21 -10.18
N SER A 56 2.47 -4.32 -9.76
CA SER A 56 3.16 -5.37 -9.00
C SER A 56 2.90 -6.74 -9.62
N PRO A 57 3.93 -7.39 -10.20
CA PRO A 57 3.81 -8.76 -10.70
C PRO A 57 3.34 -9.78 -9.63
N PRO A 58 3.84 -9.76 -8.38
CA PRO A 58 3.33 -10.63 -7.32
C PRO A 58 1.84 -10.41 -7.04
N LEU A 59 1.40 -9.15 -6.96
CA LEU A 59 -0.01 -8.85 -6.73
C LEU A 59 -0.87 -9.19 -7.95
N ARG A 60 -0.35 -9.03 -9.19
CA ARG A 60 -1.06 -9.46 -10.40
C ARG A 60 -1.43 -10.94 -10.35
N GLN A 61 -0.48 -11.78 -9.96
CA GLN A 61 -0.68 -13.23 -9.86
C GLN A 61 -1.71 -13.60 -8.78
N ARG A 62 -1.78 -12.81 -7.70
CA ARG A 62 -2.72 -13.03 -6.59
C ARG A 62 -4.12 -12.45 -6.87
N LEU A 63 -4.18 -11.31 -7.53
CA LEU A 63 -5.40 -10.51 -7.68
C LEU A 63 -6.18 -10.83 -8.95
N LEU A 64 -5.53 -11.33 -10.00
CA LEU A 64 -6.21 -11.67 -11.24
C LEU A 64 -6.46 -13.19 -11.30
N PRO A 65 -7.58 -13.62 -11.92
CA PRO A 65 -7.80 -15.04 -12.14
C PRO A 65 -6.62 -15.61 -12.92
N ALA A 66 -6.14 -16.79 -12.54
CA ALA A 66 -5.17 -17.50 -13.36
C ALA A 66 -5.74 -17.62 -14.78
N PRO A 67 -4.96 -17.31 -15.84
CA PRO A 67 -5.41 -17.56 -17.19
C PRO A 67 -5.78 -19.04 -17.25
N CYS A 68 -7.07 -19.34 -17.46
CA CYS A 68 -7.55 -20.70 -17.50
C CYS A 68 -6.69 -21.47 -18.50
N ALA A 69 -5.90 -22.41 -18.00
CA ALA A 69 -5.26 -23.39 -18.85
C ALA A 69 -6.37 -24.03 -19.68
N GLU A 70 -6.24 -23.95 -21.00
CA GLU A 70 -7.20 -24.42 -21.97
C GLU A 70 -7.61 -25.87 -21.66
N SER A 71 -8.72 -26.07 -20.96
CA SER A 71 -9.52 -27.26 -21.16
C SER A 71 -10.34 -26.99 -22.40
N GLY A 72 -9.95 -27.63 -23.50
CA GLY A 72 -10.65 -27.56 -24.78
C GLY A 72 -12.15 -27.73 -24.59
N GLY A 73 -12.89 -26.66 -24.83
CA GLY A 73 -14.34 -26.61 -24.68
C GLY A 73 -14.81 -25.19 -24.80
N GLY A 74 -15.23 -24.81 -26.01
CA GLY A 74 -15.73 -23.46 -26.30
C GLY A 74 -16.81 -23.02 -25.31
N GLY A 75 -16.59 -21.87 -24.67
CA GLY A 75 -17.54 -21.29 -23.71
C GLY A 75 -17.21 -19.83 -23.42
N ASN A 76 -17.95 -18.95 -24.10
CA ASN A 76 -18.13 -17.50 -23.91
C ASN A 76 -17.21 -16.72 -22.94
N LEU A 77 -16.40 -15.85 -23.55
CA LEU A 77 -15.54 -14.81 -22.97
C LEU A 77 -16.24 -13.68 -22.16
N PHE A 78 -17.53 -13.79 -21.86
CA PHE A 78 -18.29 -12.78 -21.09
C PHE A 78 -19.35 -13.39 -20.16
N GLY A 79 -19.17 -14.64 -19.73
CA GLY A 79 -20.10 -15.34 -18.85
C GLY A 79 -19.81 -15.11 -17.37
N CYS A 80 -20.37 -14.05 -16.78
CA CYS A 80 -20.74 -14.10 -15.37
C CYS A 80 -21.70 -15.29 -15.20
N SER A 81 -21.26 -16.37 -14.58
CA SER A 81 -22.14 -17.46 -14.14
C SER A 81 -22.98 -16.96 -12.96
N GLY A 82 -23.94 -16.10 -13.27
CA GLY A 82 -25.09 -15.83 -12.42
C GLY A 82 -25.97 -17.07 -12.38
N GLY A 83 -25.91 -17.80 -11.27
CA GLY A 83 -26.99 -18.71 -10.89
C GLY A 83 -28.19 -17.87 -10.43
N PRO A 84 -29.44 -18.21 -10.82
CA PRO A 84 -30.61 -17.48 -10.38
C PRO A 84 -30.98 -17.95 -8.97
N GLY A 85 -30.49 -17.26 -7.95
CA GLY A 85 -30.88 -17.58 -6.58
C GLY A 85 -30.03 -16.96 -5.48
N ALA A 86 -30.01 -15.63 -5.37
CA ALA A 86 -29.89 -14.92 -4.10
C ALA A 86 -29.98 -13.40 -4.35
N SER A 87 -31.18 -12.84 -4.18
CA SER A 87 -31.33 -11.42 -3.92
C SER A 87 -30.85 -11.14 -2.49
N GLY A 88 -29.68 -10.53 -2.37
CA GLY A 88 -29.12 -10.05 -1.11
C GLY A 88 -27.73 -9.50 -1.35
N GLY A 89 -27.62 -8.19 -1.54
CA GLY A 89 -26.36 -7.51 -1.86
C GLY A 89 -25.25 -7.87 -0.85
N SER A 90 -24.18 -8.47 -1.35
CA SER A 90 -22.91 -8.56 -0.65
C SER A 90 -21.85 -8.19 -1.68
N GLY A 91 -21.28 -7.00 -1.53
CA GLY A 91 -20.27 -6.48 -2.45
C GLY A 91 -19.14 -7.49 -2.60
N CYS A 92 -18.82 -7.85 -3.84
CA CYS A 92 -17.71 -8.74 -4.20
C CYS A 92 -16.35 -8.09 -3.94
N SER A 93 -16.15 -7.48 -2.76
CA SER A 93 -14.86 -6.99 -2.31
C SER A 93 -13.95 -8.19 -2.12
N ASN A 94 -12.94 -8.34 -2.97
CA ASN A 94 -12.02 -9.47 -2.87
C ASN A 94 -11.11 -9.23 -1.66
N GLU A 95 -11.22 -10.08 -0.65
CA GLU A 95 -10.34 -10.02 0.51
C GLU A 95 -9.02 -10.74 0.21
N VAL A 96 -7.91 -10.08 0.50
CA VAL A 96 -6.57 -10.60 0.22
C VAL A 96 -5.73 -10.55 1.48
N TRP A 97 -5.28 -11.72 1.92
CA TRP A 97 -4.31 -11.83 3.00
C TRP A 97 -2.91 -11.81 2.40
N LEU A 98 -2.11 -10.84 2.83
CA LEU A 98 -0.71 -10.76 2.45
C LEU A 98 0.17 -11.55 3.41
N ASP A 99 1.45 -11.69 3.05
CA ASP A 99 2.43 -12.37 3.89
C ASP A 99 2.46 -11.73 5.29
N GLY A 100 2.60 -12.54 6.34
CA GLY A 100 2.64 -12.08 7.72
C GLY A 100 3.81 -11.15 8.05
N ALA A 101 4.85 -11.11 7.20
CA ALA A 101 5.93 -10.13 7.32
C ALA A 101 5.54 -8.71 6.88
N ILE A 102 4.46 -8.55 6.09
CA ILE A 102 3.99 -7.25 5.62
C ILE A 102 3.00 -6.70 6.65
N THR A 103 3.24 -5.49 7.13
CA THR A 103 2.34 -4.76 8.01
C THR A 103 1.42 -3.82 7.22
N ALA A 104 0.30 -3.40 7.83
CA ALA A 104 -0.58 -2.42 7.20
C ALA A 104 0.13 -1.06 7.03
N ARG A 105 1.00 -0.66 7.96
CA ARG A 105 1.73 0.62 7.86
C ARG A 105 2.69 0.64 6.69
N GLY A 106 3.50 -0.40 6.52
CA GLY A 106 4.39 -0.55 5.36
C GLY A 106 3.60 -0.61 4.05
N PHE A 107 2.48 -1.34 4.04
CA PHE A 107 1.65 -1.45 2.86
C PHE A 107 0.90 -0.16 2.50
N ARG A 108 0.54 0.69 3.46
CA ARG A 108 -0.06 2.01 3.17
C ARG A 108 0.86 2.89 2.32
N GLU A 109 2.19 2.77 2.47
CA GLU A 109 3.14 3.47 1.61
C GLU A 109 3.21 2.87 0.20
N VAL A 110 3.04 1.55 0.06
CA VAL A 110 2.81 0.90 -1.25
C VAL A 110 1.56 1.47 -1.91
N VAL A 111 0.48 1.62 -1.16
CA VAL A 111 -0.78 2.18 -1.69
C VAL A 111 -0.59 3.64 -2.13
N ARG A 112 0.08 4.47 -1.32
CA ARG A 112 0.43 5.84 -1.70
C ARG A 112 1.19 5.88 -3.02
N TYR A 113 2.20 5.03 -3.18
CA TYR A 113 2.97 4.92 -4.40
C TYR A 113 2.09 4.56 -5.61
N VAL A 114 1.20 3.57 -5.47
CA VAL A 114 0.26 3.14 -6.51
C VAL A 114 -0.64 4.28 -6.98
N TYR A 115 -1.17 5.09 -6.06
CA TYR A 115 -2.02 6.23 -6.36
C TYR A 115 -1.26 7.52 -6.71
N ARG A 116 0.08 7.45 -6.77
CA ARG A 116 0.97 8.61 -6.98
C ARG A 116 0.75 9.72 -5.95
N LEU A 117 0.46 9.33 -4.71
CA LEU A 117 0.40 10.21 -3.56
C LEU A 117 1.82 10.43 -3.01
N PRO A 118 2.09 11.59 -2.39
CA PRO A 118 3.35 11.81 -1.69
C PRO A 118 3.59 10.73 -0.60
N PRO A 119 4.75 10.07 -0.60
CA PRO A 119 5.09 9.11 0.45
C PRO A 119 5.23 9.81 1.81
N ARG A 120 4.83 9.13 2.88
CA ARG A 120 4.96 9.61 4.26
C ARG A 120 5.97 8.77 5.01
N PHE A 121 7.21 8.76 4.50
CA PHE A 121 8.30 8.05 5.14
C PHE A 121 8.58 8.61 6.53
N SER A 122 8.86 7.70 7.46
CA SER A 122 9.32 8.02 8.80
C SER A 122 10.28 6.93 9.25
N MET A 123 11.25 7.30 10.09
CA MET A 123 12.25 6.36 10.61
C MET A 123 11.65 5.08 11.23
N PRO A 124 10.61 5.12 12.09
CA PRO A 124 10.06 3.91 12.67
C PRO A 124 9.38 2.98 11.66
N VAL A 125 8.83 3.52 10.56
CA VAL A 125 8.07 2.74 9.56
C VAL A 125 8.96 2.27 8.41
N LEU A 126 10.17 2.81 8.27
CA LEU A 126 11.01 2.60 7.09
C LEU A 126 11.34 1.12 6.82
N ALA A 127 11.60 0.34 7.88
CA ALA A 127 11.83 -1.10 7.74
C ALA A 127 10.60 -1.84 7.21
N GLU A 128 9.40 -1.44 7.65
CA GLU A 128 8.13 -2.00 7.18
C GLU A 128 7.89 -1.65 5.71
N VAL A 129 8.24 -0.43 5.29
CA VAL A 129 8.19 -0.01 3.88
C VAL A 129 9.13 -0.86 3.02
N PHE A 130 10.36 -1.12 3.45
CA PHE A 130 11.30 -1.97 2.71
C PHE A 130 10.75 -3.38 2.52
N THR A 131 10.25 -3.99 3.61
CA THR A 131 9.65 -5.33 3.56
C THR A 131 8.47 -5.37 2.60
N ALA A 132 7.55 -4.40 2.70
CA ALA A 132 6.39 -4.32 1.83
C ALA A 132 6.79 -4.12 0.35
N ALA A 133 7.62 -3.10 0.06
CA ALA A 133 8.03 -2.75 -1.29
C ALA A 133 8.80 -3.90 -1.98
N HIS A 134 9.67 -4.58 -1.24
CA HIS A 134 10.36 -5.76 -1.74
C HIS A 134 9.38 -6.90 -2.03
N ALA A 135 8.47 -7.21 -1.11
CA ALA A 135 7.51 -8.31 -1.29
C ALA A 135 6.51 -8.09 -2.44
N VAL A 136 6.21 -6.82 -2.78
CA VAL A 136 5.38 -6.47 -3.94
C VAL A 136 6.19 -6.12 -5.19
N GLU A 137 7.52 -6.30 -5.16
CA GLU A 137 8.45 -6.01 -6.27
C GLU A 137 8.35 -4.58 -6.82
N MET A 138 8.21 -3.58 -5.95
CA MET A 138 8.17 -2.17 -6.33
C MET A 138 9.53 -1.49 -6.10
N GLN A 139 10.45 -1.69 -7.04
CA GLN A 139 11.83 -1.21 -6.95
C GLN A 139 11.94 0.32 -6.82
N GLU A 140 11.14 1.09 -7.56
CA GLU A 140 11.15 2.56 -7.48
C GLU A 140 10.78 3.07 -6.08
N LEU A 141 9.83 2.41 -5.40
CA LEU A 141 9.45 2.75 -4.03
C LEU A 141 10.59 2.42 -3.05
N LEU A 142 11.27 1.29 -3.25
CA LEU A 142 12.41 0.87 -2.45
C LEU A 142 13.57 1.87 -2.57
N GLU A 143 13.87 2.34 -3.78
CA GLU A 143 14.88 3.36 -4.03
C GLU A 143 14.53 4.71 -3.41
N ALA A 144 13.27 5.14 -3.54
CA ALA A 144 12.80 6.38 -2.92
C ALA A 144 12.91 6.33 -1.39
N ALA A 145 12.50 5.22 -0.77
CA ALA A 145 12.62 5.02 0.68
C ALA A 145 14.09 5.02 1.12
N PHE A 146 14.97 4.38 0.35
CA PHE A 146 16.40 4.38 0.63
C PHE A 146 17.04 5.78 0.53
N GLN A 147 16.73 6.52 -0.53
CA GLN A 147 17.24 7.90 -0.71
C GLN A 147 16.75 8.83 0.39
N TRP A 148 15.47 8.72 0.77
CA TRP A 148 14.91 9.47 1.89
C TRP A 148 15.63 9.14 3.21
N GLY A 149 15.83 7.85 3.49
CA GLY A 149 16.51 7.39 4.71
C GLY A 149 17.96 7.89 4.78
N ARG A 150 18.69 7.84 3.66
CA ARG A 150 20.06 8.35 3.59
C ARG A 150 20.11 9.86 3.86
N SER A 151 19.25 10.63 3.19
CA SER A 151 19.21 12.09 3.36
C SER A 151 18.86 12.48 4.80
N THR A 152 17.92 11.75 5.42
CA THR A 152 17.54 11.96 6.83
C THR A 152 18.70 11.68 7.78
N LEU A 153 19.51 10.64 7.52
CA LEU A 153 20.68 10.33 8.35
C LEU A 153 21.80 11.37 8.18
N GLU A 154 21.99 11.89 6.96
CA GLU A 154 22.93 12.99 6.69
C GLU A 154 22.51 14.25 7.45
N GLU A 155 21.24 14.64 7.41
CA GLU A 155 20.69 15.77 8.18
C GLU A 155 20.86 15.58 9.69
N LEU A 156 20.61 14.38 10.23
CA LEU A 156 20.80 14.09 11.64
C LEU A 156 22.28 14.12 12.06
N ALA A 157 23.19 13.71 11.18
CA ALA A 157 24.62 13.78 11.42
C ALA A 157 25.12 15.24 11.42
N GLU A 158 24.61 16.08 10.52
CA GLU A 158 24.91 17.51 10.45
C GLU A 158 24.29 18.30 11.61
N ALA A 159 23.11 17.91 12.08
CA ALA A 159 22.45 18.56 13.21
C ALA A 159 23.25 18.47 14.51
N GLY A 160 24.11 17.44 14.65
CA GLY A 160 25.08 17.29 15.74
C GLY A 160 24.47 17.29 17.16
N PRO A 161 25.25 16.94 18.20
CA PRO A 161 24.83 17.24 19.56
C PRO A 161 24.86 18.76 19.71
N ALA A 162 23.68 19.40 19.75
CA ALA A 162 23.53 20.77 20.21
C ALA A 162 24.36 20.91 21.49
N SER A 163 25.45 21.64 21.36
CA SER A 163 26.53 21.68 22.33
C SER A 163 25.96 22.14 23.66
N GLY A 164 26.35 21.44 24.73
CA GLY A 164 25.99 21.80 26.10
C GLY A 164 26.17 23.30 26.33
N GLN A 165 25.05 23.99 26.48
CA GLN A 165 25.02 25.33 27.07
C GLN A 165 24.51 25.13 28.49
N GLU A 166 25.42 24.76 29.39
CA GLU A 166 25.21 24.92 30.84
C GLU A 166 25.04 26.42 31.12
N PRO A 167 23.91 26.88 31.65
CA PRO A 167 23.85 28.22 32.22
C PRO A 167 24.58 28.21 33.56
N ARG A 168 25.61 29.04 33.66
CA ARG A 168 26.24 29.42 34.93
C ARG A 168 25.28 30.20 35.83
#